data_AF-A0A0C3IKS6-F1
#
_entry.id   AF-A0A0C3IKS6-F1
#
_cell.length_a   1.000
_cell.length_b   1.000
_cell.length_c   1.000
_cell.angle_alpha   90.00
_cell.angle_beta   90.00
_cell.angle_gamma   90.00
#
_symmetry.space_group_name_H-M   'P 1'
#
loop_
_entity.id
_entity.type
_entity.pdbx_description
1 polymer ?
#
loop_
_entity_poly.entity_id
_entity_poly.type
_entity_poly.pdbx_seq_one_letter_code
_entity_poly.pdbx_strand_id
1 'polypeptide(L)'
;MLSILLSHLSRFKLLKLCLDAMAEHTSLQKHLPLVKHLGTQGISSDKSEDETRRTINYPHVYPCWCSQKLAMLMWEADLAIVEFLSVTIGKCKRAGTQLQNCPHSDKFNDATTAPPGLPVNCYDAAWLSSLHPCSKKLLRVQEKEYDFDTGENEPTGMASG
;
A
#
# COMPACT_ATOMS: atom_id res chain seq x y z
N MET A 1 -13.05 -5.34 5.77
CA MET A 1 -13.66 -4.40 6.75
C MET A 1 -13.33 -2.92 6.49
N LEU A 2 -12.18 -2.54 5.91
CA LEU A 2 -11.89 -1.14 5.56
C LEU A 2 -12.78 -0.59 4.43
N SER A 3 -13.10 -1.42 3.44
CA SER A 3 -13.79 -1.02 2.20
C SER A 3 -15.10 -0.25 2.39
N ILE A 4 -15.92 -0.58 3.40
CA ILE A 4 -17.24 0.07 3.58
C ILE A 4 -17.16 1.27 4.54
N LEU A 5 -16.26 1.25 5.53
CA LEU A 5 -16.13 2.35 6.49
C LEU A 5 -15.39 3.57 5.92
N LEU A 6 -14.55 3.37 4.90
CA LEU A 6 -13.69 4.42 4.36
C LEU A 6 -13.91 4.71 2.86
N SER A 7 -14.85 4.03 2.20
CA SER A 7 -15.21 4.26 0.78
C SER A 7 -15.69 5.68 0.47
N HIS A 8 -16.15 6.42 1.49
CA HIS A 8 -16.55 7.82 1.37
C HIS A 8 -15.41 8.82 1.65
N LEU A 9 -14.24 8.36 2.11
CA LEU A 9 -13.11 9.23 2.37
C LEU A 9 -12.36 9.51 1.06
N SER A 10 -11.93 10.76 0.89
CA SER A 10 -11.02 11.09 -0.21
C SER A 10 -9.66 10.40 0.01
N ARG A 11 -8.94 10.11 -1.08
CA ARG A 11 -7.58 9.52 -1.01
C ARG A 11 -6.63 10.30 -0.09
N PHE A 12 -6.79 11.62 -0.01
CA PHE A 12 -6.02 12.45 0.93
C PHE A 12 -6.36 12.18 2.40
N LYS A 13 -7.64 11.99 2.73
CA LYS A 13 -8.06 11.64 4.09
C LYS A 13 -7.60 10.23 4.46
N LEU A 14 -7.66 9.29 3.52
CA LEU A 14 -7.12 7.94 3.67
C LEU A 14 -5.61 7.95 3.93
N LEU A 15 -4.85 8.71 3.13
CA LEU A 15 -3.41 8.87 3.34
C LEU A 15 -3.11 9.45 4.73
N LYS A 16 -3.83 10.49 5.14
CA LYS A 16 -3.63 11.06 6.48
C LYS A 16 -3.88 10.03 7.58
N LEU A 17 -5.00 9.31 7.49
CA LEU A 17 -5.35 8.28 8.47
C LEU A 17 -4.31 7.14 8.49
N CYS A 18 -3.80 6.75 7.33
CA CYS A 18 -2.72 5.78 7.20
C CYS A 18 -1.46 6.25 7.93
N LEU A 19 -1.03 7.49 7.68
CA LEU A 19 0.14 8.07 8.34
C LEU A 19 -0.05 8.21 9.86
N ASP A 20 -1.23 8.60 10.31
CA ASP A 20 -1.56 8.72 11.73
C ASP A 20 -1.52 7.32 12.41
N ALA A 21 -2.13 6.30 11.79
CA ALA A 21 -2.11 4.93 12.29
C ALA A 21 -0.70 4.31 12.33
N MET A 22 0.10 4.52 11.28
CA MET A 22 1.48 4.06 11.22
C MET A 22 2.38 4.77 12.24
N ALA A 23 2.08 6.02 12.61
CA ALA A 23 2.84 6.74 13.62
C ALA A 23 2.67 6.16 15.03
N GLU A 24 1.50 5.58 15.31
CA GLU A 24 1.17 4.90 16.57
C GLU A 24 1.59 3.42 16.57
N HIS A 25 1.94 2.85 15.41
CA HIS A 25 2.33 1.45 15.28
C HIS A 25 3.86 1.28 15.27
N THR A 26 4.42 0.70 16.34
CA THR A 26 5.87 0.64 16.61
C THR A 26 6.70 0.08 15.45
N SER A 27 6.24 -0.98 14.77
CA SER A 27 6.99 -1.58 13.66
C SER A 27 6.88 -0.80 12.34
N LEU A 28 5.84 0.02 12.17
CA LEU A 28 5.53 0.69 10.89
C LEU A 28 6.02 2.14 10.87
N GLN A 29 6.30 2.73 12.03
CA GLN A 29 6.75 4.12 12.14
C GLN A 29 8.00 4.41 11.28
N LYS A 30 8.91 3.44 11.17
CA LYS A 30 10.12 3.53 10.33
C LYS A 30 9.83 3.71 8.83
N HIS A 31 8.64 3.31 8.37
CA HIS A 31 8.23 3.41 6.97
C HIS A 31 7.47 4.70 6.64
N LEU A 32 7.19 5.56 7.63
CA LEU A 32 6.51 6.84 7.40
C LEU A 32 7.15 7.70 6.31
N PRO A 33 8.49 7.84 6.21
CA PRO A 33 9.09 8.62 5.12
C PRO A 33 8.76 8.07 3.74
N LEU A 34 8.77 6.73 3.58
CA LEU A 34 8.44 6.07 2.32
C LEU A 34 6.98 6.30 1.94
N VAL A 35 6.05 6.08 2.88
CA VAL A 35 4.60 6.25 2.63
C VAL A 35 4.23 7.71 2.37
N LYS A 36 4.90 8.67 3.04
CA LYS A 36 4.76 10.10 2.73
C LYS A 36 5.20 10.42 1.30
N HIS A 37 6.32 9.84 0.85
CA HIS A 37 6.82 10.02 -0.52
C HIS A 37 5.88 9.40 -1.57
N LEU A 38 5.31 8.24 -1.24
CA LEU A 38 4.33 7.54 -2.08
C LEU A 38 3.04 8.36 -2.29
N GLY A 39 2.62 9.06 -1.25
CA GLY A 39 1.43 9.91 -1.28
C GLY A 39 0.15 9.14 -1.60
N THR A 40 -0.79 9.80 -2.26
CA THR A 40 -2.09 9.21 -2.60
C THR A 40 -2.02 8.13 -3.69
N GLN A 41 -0.89 7.99 -4.38
CA GLN A 41 -0.65 6.94 -5.39
C GLN A 41 -0.43 5.57 -4.74
N GLY A 42 0.01 5.56 -3.48
CA GLY A 42 0.19 4.33 -2.70
C GLY A 42 -1.08 3.78 -2.07
N ILE A 43 -2.11 4.62 -1.96
CA ILE A 43 -3.35 4.25 -1.30
C ILE A 43 -4.13 3.30 -2.19
N SER A 44 -4.51 2.15 -1.63
CA SER A 44 -5.32 1.15 -2.30
C SER A 44 -6.62 1.78 -2.81
N SER A 45 -6.92 1.56 -4.09
CA SER A 45 -8.16 2.05 -4.70
C SER A 45 -9.17 0.92 -4.74
N ASP A 46 -10.17 0.97 -3.88
CA ASP A 46 -11.27 0.00 -3.84
C ASP A 46 -12.24 0.24 -5.02
N LYS A 47 -12.08 -0.53 -6.09
CA LYS A 47 -12.98 -0.56 -7.23
C LYS A 47 -13.08 -1.96 -7.84
N SER A 48 -13.44 -2.98 -7.07
CA SER A 48 -14.12 -4.13 -7.68
C SER A 48 -15.03 -4.83 -6.68
N GLU A 49 -16.32 -4.48 -6.75
CA GLU A 49 -17.39 -5.27 -6.16
C GLU A 49 -17.58 -6.51 -7.04
N ASP A 50 -17.31 -7.71 -6.51
CA ASP A 50 -17.69 -8.96 -7.19
C ASP A 50 -19.11 -9.32 -6.71
N GLU A 51 -20.11 -8.89 -7.49
CA GLU A 51 -21.55 -9.06 -7.20
C GLU A 51 -22.00 -10.54 -7.23
N THR A 52 -21.12 -11.49 -7.55
CA THR A 52 -21.54 -12.86 -7.90
C THR A 52 -21.53 -13.89 -6.76
N ARG A 53 -21.10 -13.57 -5.53
CA ARG A 53 -21.02 -14.57 -4.43
C ARG A 53 -21.61 -14.08 -3.10
N ARG A 54 -22.27 -14.99 -2.37
CA ARG A 54 -22.75 -14.81 -0.97
C ARG A 54 -21.64 -14.47 0.06
N THR A 55 -20.38 -14.47 -0.39
CA THR A 55 -19.20 -14.02 0.32
C THR A 55 -18.54 -12.98 -0.57
N ILE A 56 -18.67 -11.70 -0.23
CA ILE A 56 -18.04 -10.62 -1.00
C ILE A 56 -16.54 -10.70 -0.70
N ASN A 57 -15.78 -11.22 -1.67
CA ASN A 57 -14.33 -11.13 -1.66
C ASN A 57 -13.96 -9.77 -2.24
N TYR A 58 -13.27 -8.94 -1.45
CA TYR A 58 -12.66 -7.71 -1.92
C TYR A 58 -11.17 -7.97 -2.10
N PRO A 59 -10.74 -8.48 -3.26
CA PRO A 59 -9.36 -8.79 -3.46
C PRO A 59 -8.60 -7.45 -3.58
N HIS A 60 -7.56 -7.27 -2.78
CA HIS A 60 -6.86 -5.98 -2.70
C HIS A 60 -5.95 -5.81 -3.92
N VAL A 61 -6.27 -4.83 -4.76
CA VAL A 61 -5.63 -4.63 -6.07
C VAL A 61 -4.56 -3.54 -5.93
N TYR A 62 -3.29 -3.92 -6.03
CA TYR A 62 -2.18 -2.97 -6.07
C TYR A 62 -1.87 -2.53 -7.50
N PRO A 63 -1.27 -1.34 -7.71
CA PRO A 63 -0.84 -0.93 -9.04
C PRO A 63 0.21 -1.88 -9.62
N CYS A 64 0.20 -2.09 -10.94
CA CYS A 64 1.15 -2.96 -11.64
C CYS A 64 2.62 -2.54 -11.49
N TRP A 65 2.86 -1.27 -11.17
CA TRP A 65 4.20 -0.76 -10.91
C TRP A 65 4.74 -1.10 -9.52
N CYS A 66 3.88 -1.49 -8.59
CA CYS A 66 4.22 -1.68 -7.18
C CYS A 66 4.86 -3.06 -6.97
N SER A 67 6.02 -3.12 -6.32
CA SER A 67 6.62 -4.40 -5.97
C SER A 67 5.79 -5.15 -4.92
N GLN A 68 5.87 -6.49 -4.90
CA GLN A 68 5.14 -7.29 -3.92
C GLN A 68 5.50 -6.91 -2.47
N LYS A 69 6.77 -6.57 -2.19
CA LYS A 69 7.20 -6.10 -0.86
C LYS A 69 6.54 -4.78 -0.47
N LEU A 70 6.48 -3.83 -1.39
CA LEU A 70 5.78 -2.56 -1.15
C LEU A 70 4.28 -2.78 -0.97
N ALA A 71 3.67 -3.67 -1.76
CA ALA A 71 2.27 -4.04 -1.61
C ALA A 71 1.99 -4.64 -0.22
N MET A 72 2.84 -5.56 0.27
CA MET A 72 2.72 -6.13 1.62
C MET A 72 2.87 -5.07 2.72
N LEU A 73 3.81 -4.13 2.59
CA LEU A 73 3.94 -3.02 3.53
C LEU A 73 2.67 -2.15 3.57
N MET A 74 2.11 -1.82 2.41
CA MET A 74 0.87 -1.05 2.33
C MET A 74 -0.32 -1.82 2.90
N TRP A 75 -0.32 -3.16 2.80
CA TRP A 75 -1.30 -4.03 3.44
C TRP A 75 -1.24 -3.95 4.96
N GLU A 76 -0.04 -4.04 5.54
CA GLU A 76 0.17 -3.90 6.98
C GLU A 76 -0.26 -2.51 7.48
N ALA A 77 -0.01 -1.46 6.70
CA ALA A 77 -0.50 -0.12 7.00
C ALA A 77 -2.03 -0.05 7.04
N ASP A 78 -2.72 -0.71 6.10
CA ASP A 78 -4.19 -0.79 6.10
C ASP A 78 -4.70 -1.59 7.34
N LEU A 79 -4.01 -2.65 7.76
CA LEU A 79 -4.35 -3.35 9.02
C LEU A 79 -4.17 -2.47 10.25
N ALA A 80 -3.10 -1.66 10.30
CA ALA A 80 -2.86 -0.72 11.40
C ALA A 80 -3.97 0.35 11.47
N ILE A 81 -4.54 0.79 10.34
CA ILE A 81 -5.72 1.68 10.34
C ILE A 81 -6.92 1.01 11.03
N VAL A 82 -7.17 -0.29 10.74
CA VAL A 82 -8.28 -1.02 11.37
C VAL A 82 -8.10 -1.08 12.88
N GLU A 83 -6.89 -1.38 13.34
CA GLU A 83 -6.56 -1.43 14.76
C GLU A 83 -6.72 -0.05 15.41
N PHE A 84 -6.13 0.99 14.81
CA PHE A 84 -6.18 2.38 15.28
C PHE A 84 -7.62 2.88 15.44
N LEU A 85 -8.49 2.63 14.45
CA LEU A 85 -9.91 2.96 14.53
C LEU A 85 -10.66 2.13 15.59
N SER A 86 -10.26 0.88 15.79
CA SER A 86 -10.88 -0.02 16.78
C SER A 86 -10.54 0.39 18.22
N VAL A 87 -9.33 0.91 18.46
CA VAL A 87 -8.89 1.43 19.76
C VAL A 87 -9.57 2.76 20.09
N THR A 88 -9.75 3.61 19.09
CA THR A 88 -10.33 4.96 19.25
C THR A 88 -11.84 4.91 19.50
N ILE A 89 -12.55 3.94 18.90
CA ILE A 89 -14.00 3.77 19.08
C ILE A 89 -14.25 2.82 20.25
N GLY A 90 -14.23 3.38 21.46
CA GLY A 90 -14.72 2.67 22.64
C GLY A 90 -16.14 2.13 22.40
N LYS A 91 -16.27 0.80 22.36
CA LYS A 91 -17.53 0.03 22.43
C LYS A 91 -18.53 0.29 21.28
N CYS A 92 -18.47 -0.52 20.23
CA CYS A 92 -19.63 -1.27 19.70
C CYS A 92 -19.22 -2.11 18.49
N LYS A 93 -18.99 -3.42 18.69
CA LYS A 93 -19.19 -4.37 17.59
C LYS A 93 -20.70 -4.39 17.31
N ARG A 94 -21.15 -3.77 16.21
CA ARG A 94 -22.53 -3.97 15.74
C ARG A 94 -22.70 -5.46 15.41
N ALA A 95 -23.58 -6.14 16.12
CA ALA A 95 -23.99 -7.49 15.77
C ALA A 95 -24.67 -7.45 14.39
N GLY A 96 -24.11 -8.16 13.42
CA GLY A 96 -24.64 -8.23 12.04
C GLY A 96 -23.63 -7.93 10.93
N THR A 97 -22.43 -7.40 11.23
CA THR A 97 -21.40 -7.18 10.21
C THR A 97 -20.75 -8.52 9.84
N GLN A 98 -21.10 -9.06 8.66
CA GLN A 98 -20.49 -10.26 8.12
C GLN A 98 -18.97 -10.07 8.01
N LEU A 99 -18.21 -11.03 8.53
CA LEU A 99 -16.75 -11.05 8.43
C LEU A 99 -16.38 -11.20 6.95
N GLN A 100 -15.98 -10.10 6.32
CA GLN A 100 -15.57 -10.10 4.92
C GLN A 100 -14.10 -10.44 4.84
N ASN A 101 -13.79 -11.49 4.08
CA ASN A 101 -12.42 -11.86 3.75
C ASN A 101 -11.90 -10.88 2.68
N CYS A 102 -10.76 -10.25 2.96
CA CYS A 102 -10.02 -9.44 2.01
C CYS A 102 -8.76 -10.23 1.60
N PRO A 103 -8.86 -11.26 0.75
CA PRO A 103 -7.68 -11.96 0.28
C PRO A 103 -6.83 -11.02 -0.59
N HIS A 104 -5.51 -11.23 -0.61
CA HIS A 104 -4.64 -10.53 -1.55
C HIS A 104 -5.02 -10.90 -2.99
N SER A 105 -5.05 -9.93 -3.90
CA SER A 105 -5.39 -10.14 -5.32
C SER A 105 -4.15 -10.21 -6.18
N ASP A 106 -4.16 -11.05 -7.20
CA ASP A 106 -3.20 -10.96 -8.32
C ASP A 106 -3.63 -9.92 -9.38
N LYS A 107 -4.79 -9.26 -9.20
CA LYS A 107 -5.26 -8.21 -10.13
C LYS A 107 -4.49 -6.91 -9.88
N PHE A 108 -4.18 -6.20 -10.95
CA PHE A 108 -3.49 -4.90 -10.91
C PHE A 108 -4.40 -3.72 -11.28
N ASN A 109 -4.11 -2.55 -10.73
CA ASN A 109 -4.75 -1.29 -11.12
C ASN A 109 -3.84 -0.50 -12.08
N ASP A 110 -4.10 -0.59 -13.38
CA ASP A 110 -3.34 0.09 -14.43
C ASP A 110 -3.59 1.61 -14.50
N ALA A 111 -4.61 2.12 -13.81
CA ALA A 111 -4.96 3.54 -13.83
C ALA A 111 -4.09 4.41 -12.90
N THR A 112 -3.27 3.78 -12.04
CA THR A 112 -2.47 4.49 -11.03
C THR A 112 -1.07 4.79 -11.58
N THR A 113 -0.73 6.08 -11.69
CA THR A 113 0.59 6.51 -12.12
C THR A 113 1.64 6.19 -11.05
N ALA A 114 2.73 5.55 -11.46
CA ALA A 114 3.86 5.27 -10.58
C ALA A 114 4.48 6.59 -10.07
N PRO A 115 4.69 6.74 -8.75
CA PRO A 115 5.34 7.92 -8.20
C PRO A 115 6.83 7.91 -8.59
N PRO A 116 7.40 9.07 -8.97
CA PRO A 116 8.81 9.16 -9.31
C PRO A 116 9.69 9.16 -8.06
N GLY A 117 10.95 8.76 -8.20
CA GLY A 117 11.97 8.89 -7.17
C GLY A 117 11.87 7.85 -6.06
N LEU A 118 11.24 6.70 -6.28
CA LEU A 118 11.33 5.60 -5.32
C LEU A 118 12.65 4.81 -5.51
N PRO A 119 13.10 4.11 -4.45
CA PRO A 119 14.09 3.03 -4.54
C PRO A 119 13.71 1.98 -5.60
N VAL A 120 14.70 1.38 -6.25
CA VAL A 120 14.49 0.48 -7.38
C VAL A 120 13.63 -0.74 -7.01
N ASN A 121 13.80 -1.27 -5.80
CA ASN A 121 13.08 -2.44 -5.30
C ASN A 121 11.65 -2.13 -4.80
N CYS A 122 11.24 -0.86 -4.81
CA CYS A 122 9.84 -0.48 -4.62
C CYS A 122 9.01 -0.64 -5.89
N TYR A 123 9.65 -0.71 -7.06
CA TYR A 123 8.99 -0.99 -8.33
C TYR A 123 8.98 -2.49 -8.63
N ASP A 124 7.93 -2.97 -9.29
CA ASP A 124 7.96 -4.31 -9.87
C ASP A 124 9.02 -4.39 -10.97
N ALA A 125 9.88 -5.40 -10.90
CA ALA A 125 11.04 -5.52 -11.77
C ALA A 125 10.67 -5.80 -13.23
N ALA A 126 9.62 -6.60 -13.47
CA ALA A 126 9.15 -6.91 -14.81
C ALA A 126 8.48 -5.69 -15.43
N TRP A 127 7.63 -5.00 -14.67
CA TRP A 127 7.01 -3.75 -15.06
C TRP A 127 8.07 -2.69 -15.39
N LEU A 128 9.04 -2.47 -14.51
CA LEU A 128 10.09 -1.46 -14.70
C LEU A 128 11.02 -1.77 -15.89
N SER A 129 11.19 -3.04 -16.23
CA SER A 129 11.95 -3.49 -17.40
C SER A 129 11.16 -3.36 -18.69
N SER A 130 9.83 -3.44 -18.62
CA SER A 130 8.95 -3.29 -19.78
C SER A 130 8.79 -1.84 -20.26
N LEU A 131 9.16 -0.86 -19.44
CA LEU A 131 8.98 0.56 -19.75
C LEU A 131 9.90 1.06 -20.87
N HIS A 132 9.35 1.94 -21.70
CA HIS A 132 10.14 2.72 -22.66
C HIS A 132 11.22 3.55 -21.94
N PRO A 133 12.45 3.68 -22.48
CA PRO A 133 13.54 4.40 -21.83
C PRO A 133 13.20 5.83 -21.39
N CYS A 134 12.39 6.55 -22.16
CA CYS A 134 11.93 7.89 -21.78
C CYS A 134 11.04 7.87 -20.52
N SER A 135 10.11 6.92 -20.41
CA SER A 135 9.26 6.76 -19.24
C SER A 135 10.08 6.39 -18.01
N LYS A 136 11.07 5.50 -18.16
CA LYS A 136 12.00 5.11 -17.10
C LYS A 136 12.82 6.30 -16.59
N LYS A 137 13.29 7.18 -17.47
CA LYS A 137 13.97 8.43 -17.09
C LYS A 137 13.06 9.39 -16.32
N LEU A 138 11.78 9.49 -16.71
CA LEU A 138 10.81 10.33 -16.00
C LEU A 138 10.49 9.83 -14.59
N LEU A 139 10.56 8.51 -14.36
CA LEU A 139 10.41 7.93 -13.02
C LEU A 139 11.54 8.33 -12.07
N ARG A 140 12.72 8.73 -12.57
CA ARG A 140 13.86 9.11 -11.72
C ARG A 140 14.15 8.06 -10.63
N VAL A 141 14.11 6.78 -11.01
CA VAL A 141 14.31 5.66 -10.09
C VAL A 141 15.62 5.85 -9.34
N GLN A 142 15.58 5.67 -8.01
CA GLN A 142 16.79 5.75 -7.19
C GLN A 142 17.52 4.41 -7.27
N GLU A 143 18.81 4.44 -7.63
CA GLU A 143 19.70 3.27 -7.69
C GLU A 143 20.15 2.86 -6.27
N LYS A 144 19.18 2.68 -5.39
CA LYS A 144 19.33 2.18 -4.03
C LYS A 144 18.13 1.31 -3.71
N GLU A 145 18.30 0.40 -2.77
CA GLU A 145 17.25 -0.49 -2.29
C GLU A 145 16.68 0.02 -0.97
N TYR A 146 15.36 -0.05 -0.84
CA TYR A 146 14.68 0.15 0.42
C TYR A 146 14.74 -1.13 1.25
N ASP A 147 15.25 -1.04 2.47
CA ASP A 147 15.18 -2.14 3.42
C ASP A 147 13.84 -2.08 4.15
N PHE A 148 12.98 -3.08 3.90
CA PHE A 148 11.66 -3.19 4.52
C PHE A 148 11.72 -3.67 5.98
N ASP A 149 12.86 -4.20 6.44
CA ASP A 149 13.04 -4.63 7.82
C ASP A 149 13.56 -3.50 8.70
N THR A 150 14.42 -2.62 8.19
CA THR A 150 14.99 -1.49 8.96
C THR A 150 14.33 -0.15 8.65
N GLY A 151 13.72 0.00 7.47
CA GLY A 151 13.14 1.24 6.98
C GLY A 151 14.16 2.20 6.35
N GLU A 152 15.40 1.75 6.17
CA GLU A 152 16.52 2.53 5.63
C GLU A 152 16.68 2.32 4.12
N ASN A 153 17.57 3.10 3.49
CA ASN A 153 17.91 2.87 2.08
C ASN A 153 19.36 2.45 1.96
N GLU A 154 19.59 1.25 1.43
CA GLU A 154 20.90 0.68 1.20
C GLU A 154 21.38 0.94 -0.24
N PRO A 155 22.65 1.33 -0.46
CA PRO A 155 23.18 1.45 -1.81
C PRO A 155 23.14 0.09 -2.52
N THR A 156 22.61 0.05 -3.74
CA THR A 156 22.57 -1.17 -4.54
C THR A 156 24.01 -1.61 -4.89
N GLY A 157 24.52 -2.67 -4.24
CA GLY A 157 25.80 -3.29 -4.60
C GLY A 157 26.81 -3.57 -3.48
N MET A 158 26.50 -3.33 -2.20
CA MET A 158 27.35 -3.79 -1.10
C MET A 158 26.87 -5.16 -0.61
N ALA A 159 27.12 -6.19 -1.40
CA ALA A 159 27.14 -7.55 -0.87
C ALA A 159 28.26 -7.62 0.18
N SER A 160 27.91 -7.69 1.47
CA SER A 160 28.84 -8.12 2.49
C SER A 160 29.27 -9.54 2.14
N GLY A 161 30.51 -9.69 1.69
CA GLY A 161 31.19 -10.98 1.55
C GLY A 161 31.56 -11.57 2.90
#